data_AF-A0A3A6PIN3-F1
#
_entry.id   AF-A0A3A6PIN3-F1
#
_cell.length_a   1.000
_cell.length_b   1.000
_cell.length_c   1.000
_cell.angle_alpha   90.00
_cell.angle_beta   90.00
_cell.angle_gamma   90.00
#
_symmetry.space_group_name_H-M   'P 1'
#
loop_
_entity.id
_entity.type
_entity.pdbx_description
1 polymer ?
#
loop_
_entity_poly.entity_id
_entity_poly.type
_entity_poly.pdbx_seq_one_letter_code
_entity_poly.pdbx_strand_id
1 'polypeptide(L)'
;MIGIHSAHRRLAELTLKAKSIGGNYDRLSAVEKQELAHCLTVNLELVRKLDSLKSLAFVAYEQGDMVWHNEICEKLEEMEAGLL
;
A
#
# COMPACT_ATOMS: atom_id res chain seq x y z
N MET A 1 2.65 -12.71 2.73
CA MET A 1 1.48 -12.74 1.81
C MET A 1 1.45 -11.40 1.07
N ILE A 2 1.01 -11.32 -0.19
CA ILE A 2 0.83 -10.00 -0.83
C ILE A 2 -0.55 -9.49 -0.42
N GLY A 3 -0.60 -8.48 0.46
CA GLY A 3 -1.86 -7.80 0.83
C GLY A 3 -2.37 -6.91 -0.30
N ILE A 4 -3.62 -7.10 -0.74
CA ILE A 4 -4.23 -6.34 -1.85
C ILE A 4 -5.31 -5.41 -1.31
N HIS A 5 -4.88 -4.21 -0.89
CA HIS A 5 -5.76 -3.14 -0.44
C HIS A 5 -6.81 -2.76 -1.49
N SER A 6 -7.96 -2.23 -1.06
CA SER A 6 -9.01 -1.69 -1.93
C SER A 6 -8.48 -0.65 -2.93
N ALA A 7 -7.54 0.19 -2.50
CA ALA A 7 -6.84 1.14 -3.38
C ALA A 7 -6.07 0.44 -4.51
N HIS A 8 -5.41 -0.70 -4.25
CA HIS A 8 -4.73 -1.46 -5.29
C HIS A 8 -5.72 -2.06 -6.30
N ARG A 9 -6.87 -2.55 -5.82
CA ARG A 9 -7.95 -3.04 -6.70
C ARG A 9 -8.48 -1.92 -7.58
N ARG A 10 -8.73 -0.74 -7.01
CA ARG A 10 -9.20 0.43 -7.76
C ARG A 10 -8.17 0.92 -8.78
N LEU A 11 -6.87 0.92 -8.43
CA LEU A 11 -5.80 1.22 -9.39
C LEU A 11 -5.80 0.26 -10.58
N ALA A 12 -6.03 -1.04 -10.34
CA ALA A 12 -6.11 -2.04 -11.40
C ALA A 12 -7.30 -1.78 -12.33
N GLU A 13 -8.48 -1.49 -11.78
CA GLU A 13 -9.68 -1.14 -12.55
C GLU A 13 -9.49 0.10 -13.43
N LEU A 14 -8.96 1.18 -12.85
CA LEU A 14 -8.69 2.43 -13.58
C LEU A 14 -7.64 2.22 -14.67
N THR A 15 -6.64 1.39 -14.41
CA THR A 15 -5.61 1.03 -15.40
C THR A 15 -6.20 0.20 -16.53
N LEU A 16 -7.07 -0.76 -16.23
CA LEU A 16 -7.76 -1.55 -17.24
C LEU A 16 -8.63 -0.66 -18.14
N LYS A 17 -9.36 0.29 -17.55
CA LYS A 17 -10.14 1.26 -18.30
C LYS A 17 -9.26 2.17 -19.15
N ALA A 18 -8.18 2.73 -18.60
CA ALA A 18 -7.24 3.55 -19.36
C ALA A 18 -6.68 2.80 -20.57
N LYS A 19 -6.37 1.50 -20.41
CA LYS A 19 -5.94 0.63 -21.52
C LYS A 19 -7.03 0.46 -22.58
N SER A 20 -8.29 0.23 -22.19
CA SER A 20 -9.38 0.01 -23.15
C SER A 20 -9.74 1.26 -23.96
N ILE A 21 -9.53 2.47 -23.40
CA ILE A 21 -9.82 3.74 -24.07
C ILE A 21 -8.61 4.31 -24.84
N GLY A 22 -7.62 3.48 -25.19
CA GLY A 22 -6.47 3.87 -26.02
C GLY A 22 -5.15 4.06 -25.26
N GLY A 23 -5.02 3.44 -24.08
CA GLY A 23 -3.74 3.32 -23.37
C GLY A 23 -3.28 4.55 -22.60
N ASN A 24 -4.12 5.57 -22.45
CA ASN A 24 -3.75 6.82 -21.79
C ASN A 24 -4.72 7.19 -20.65
N TYR A 25 -4.17 7.45 -19.47
CA TYR A 25 -4.89 7.95 -18.29
C TYR A 25 -5.51 9.35 -18.53
N ASP A 26 -5.03 10.13 -19.50
CA ASP A 26 -5.61 11.43 -19.85
C ASP A 26 -7.06 11.34 -20.34
N ARG A 27 -7.44 10.18 -20.88
CA ARG A 27 -8.79 9.92 -21.38
C ARG A 27 -9.77 9.49 -20.28
N LEU A 28 -9.30 9.29 -19.05
CA LEU A 28 -10.17 9.10 -17.90
C LEU A 28 -10.96 10.37 -17.61
N SER A 29 -12.16 10.21 -17.05
CA SER A 29 -12.94 11.35 -16.56
C SER A 29 -12.24 12.07 -15.41
N ALA A 30 -12.66 13.31 -15.12
CA ALA A 30 -12.09 14.08 -14.01
C ALA A 30 -12.23 13.35 -12.66
N VAL A 31 -13.37 12.70 -12.43
CA VAL A 31 -13.64 11.89 -11.23
C VAL A 31 -12.66 10.72 -11.13
N GLU A 32 -12.45 10.00 -12.23
CA GLU A 32 -11.53 8.85 -12.26
C GLU A 32 -10.07 9.27 -12.08
N LYS A 33 -9.68 10.45 -12.58
CA LYS A 33 -8.36 11.02 -12.31
C LYS A 33 -8.20 11.40 -10.84
N GLN A 34 -9.23 11.94 -10.21
CA GLN A 34 -9.23 12.22 -8.77
C GLN A 34 -9.13 10.93 -7.95
N GLU A 35 -9.87 9.89 -8.32
CA GLU A 35 -9.77 8.57 -7.69
C GLU A 35 -8.39 7.94 -7.88
N LEU A 36 -7.80 8.05 -9.08
CA LEU A 36 -6.43 7.60 -9.35
C LEU A 36 -5.44 8.29 -8.42
N ALA A 37 -5.51 9.62 -8.30
CA ALA A 37 -4.67 10.39 -7.40
C ALA A 37 -4.86 9.98 -5.94
N HIS A 38 -6.12 9.80 -5.50
CA HIS A 38 -6.42 9.32 -4.16
C HIS A 38 -5.81 7.94 -3.89
N CYS A 39 -5.98 6.98 -4.80
CA CYS A 39 -5.44 5.64 -4.63
C CYS A 39 -3.90 5.63 -4.60
N LEU A 40 -3.25 6.49 -5.40
CA LEU A 40 -1.80 6.67 -5.36
C LEU A 40 -1.32 7.23 -4.02
N THR A 41 -2.03 8.20 -3.45
CA THR A 41 -1.72 8.74 -2.11
C THR A 41 -1.86 7.66 -1.04
N VAL A 42 -2.95 6.90 -1.05
CA VAL A 42 -3.15 5.79 -0.09
C VAL A 42 -2.03 4.75 -0.25
N ASN A 43 -1.70 4.36 -1.48
CA ASN A 43 -0.60 3.42 -1.73
C ASN A 43 0.75 3.94 -1.19
N LEU A 44 1.05 5.23 -1.40
CA LEU A 44 2.25 5.85 -0.87
C LEU A 44 2.31 5.76 0.66
N GLU A 45 1.21 6.08 1.34
CA GLU A 45 1.15 6.01 2.80
C GLU A 45 1.33 4.58 3.33
N LEU A 46 0.68 3.60 2.69
CA LEU A 46 0.81 2.20 3.03
C LEU A 46 2.25 1.72 2.90
N VAL A 47 2.88 1.97 1.76
CA VAL A 47 4.28 1.57 1.48
C VAL A 47 5.22 2.22 2.50
N ARG A 48 5.10 3.54 2.72
CA ARG A 48 5.99 4.26 3.66
C ARG A 48 5.89 3.71 5.08
N LYS A 49 4.68 3.41 5.56
CA LYS A 49 4.47 2.87 6.91
C LYS A 49 5.02 1.45 7.04
N LEU A 50 4.72 0.58 6.07
CA LEU A 50 5.22 -0.80 6.05
C LEU A 50 6.76 -0.84 6.03
N ASP A 51 7.38 -0.06 5.15
CA ASP A 51 8.85 -0.02 5.03
C ASP A 51 9.50 0.53 6.31
N SER A 52 8.90 1.55 6.92
CA SER A 52 9.36 2.08 8.20
C SER A 52 9.29 1.04 9.32
N LEU A 53 8.17 0.33 9.44
CA LEU A 53 8.00 -0.70 10.47
C LEU A 53 8.95 -1.88 10.25
N LYS A 54 9.11 -2.36 9.01
CA LYS A 54 10.08 -3.41 8.67
C LYS A 54 11.51 -3.01 9.00
N SER A 55 11.88 -1.77 8.71
CA SER A 55 13.20 -1.24 9.04
C SER A 55 13.42 -1.17 10.55
N LEU A 56 12.41 -0.73 11.32
CA LEU A 56 12.47 -0.69 12.78
C LEU A 56 12.54 -2.09 13.40
N ALA A 57 11.75 -3.05 12.90
CA ALA A 57 11.81 -4.44 13.36
C ALA A 57 13.22 -5.00 13.16
N PHE A 58 13.81 -4.78 11.97
CA PHE A 58 15.17 -5.21 11.69
C PHE A 58 16.18 -4.60 12.68
N VAL A 59 16.09 -3.30 12.98
CA VAL A 59 16.96 -2.65 13.98
C VAL A 59 16.77 -3.26 15.37
N ALA A 60 15.53 -3.49 15.81
CA ALA A 60 15.25 -4.10 17.12
C ALA A 60 15.86 -5.51 17.23
N TYR A 61 15.73 -6.32 16.17
CA TYR A 61 16.33 -7.65 16.07
C TYR A 61 17.85 -7.61 16.19
N GLU A 62 18.52 -6.74 15.42
CA GLU A 62 19.99 -6.61 15.43
C GLU A 62 20.53 -6.16 16.80
N GLN A 63 19.73 -5.43 17.58
CA GLN A 63 20.08 -5.02 18.95
C GLN A 63 19.75 -6.09 20.01
N GLY A 64 19.13 -7.20 19.62
CA GLY A 64 18.69 -8.26 20.53
C GLY A 64 17.45 -7.89 21.36
N ASP A 65 16.77 -6.78 21.04
CA ASP A 65 15.55 -6.36 21.71
C ASP A 65 14.34 -7.09 21.12
N MET A 66 14.19 -8.35 21.54
CA MET A 66 13.14 -9.23 21.04
C MET A 66 11.72 -8.81 21.47
N VAL A 67 11.59 -8.06 22.57
CA VAL A 67 10.30 -7.54 23.02
C VAL A 67 9.83 -6.48 22.03
N TRP A 68 10.68 -5.49 21.76
CA TRP A 68 10.36 -4.43 20.81
C TRP A 68 10.18 -4.96 19.39
N HIS A 69 11.02 -5.92 18.95
CA HIS A 69 10.85 -6.60 17.68
C HIS A 69 9.45 -7.21 17.53
N ASN A 70 9.00 -7.96 18.55
CA ASN A 70 7.71 -8.64 18.50
C ASN A 70 6.54 -7.65 18.48
N GLU A 71 6.61 -6.55 19.26
CA GLU A 71 5.60 -5.49 19.21
C GLU A 71 5.48 -4.84 17.81
N ILE A 72 6.60 -4.72 17.09
CA ILE A 72 6.59 -4.18 15.72
C ILE A 72 6.02 -5.21 14.74
N CYS A 73 6.35 -6.50 14.92
CA CYS A 73 5.77 -7.59 14.12
C CYS A 73 4.25 -7.67 14.30
N GLU A 74 3.73 -7.55 15.51
CA GLU A 74 2.28 -7.51 15.75
C GLU A 74 1.61 -6.34 14.99
N LYS A 75 2.21 -5.15 15.01
CA LYS A 75 1.71 -3.99 14.25
C LYS A 75 1.76 -4.22 12.73
N LEU A 76 2.79 -4.91 12.25
CA LEU A 76 2.89 -5.29 10.83
C LEU A 76 1.77 -6.28 10.46
N GLU A 77 1.50 -7.27 11.30
CA GLU A 77 0.44 -8.25 11.09
C GLU A 77 -0.95 -7.60 11.11
N GLU A 78 -1.23 -6.71 12.07
CA GLU A 78 -2.46 -5.92 12.12
C GLU A 78 -2.65 -5.07 10.85
N MET A 79 -1.58 -4.41 10.41
CA MET A 79 -1.61 -3.60 9.21
C MET A 79 -1.85 -4.45 7.97
N GLU A 80 -1.18 -5.60 7.83
CA GLU A 80 -1.37 -6.53 6.73
C GLU A 80 -2.77 -7.17 6.72
N ALA A 81 -3.34 -7.47 7.88
CA ALA A 81 -4.72 -7.96 8.01
C ALA A 81 -5.73 -6.92 7.51
N GLY A 82 -5.48 -5.62 7.75
CA GLY A 82 -6.29 -4.52 7.21
C GLY A 82 -6.17 -4.32 5.71
N LEU A 83 -5.24 -5.00 5.01
CA LEU A 83 -5.09 -4.92 3.56
C LEU A 83 -5.93 -5.94 2.79
N LEU A 84 -6.60 -6.89 3.45
CA LEU A 84 -7.39 -7.97 2.82
C LEU A 84 -8.86 -7.60 2.67
#